data_AF-A0ABD3NGL7-F1
#
_entry.id   AF-A0ABD3NGL7-F1
#
_cell.length_a   1.000
_cell.length_b   1.000
_cell.length_c   1.000
_cell.angle_alpha   90.00
_cell.angle_beta   90.00
_cell.angle_gamma   90.00
#
_symmetry.space_group_name_H-M   'P 1'
#
loop_
_entity.id
_entity.type
_entity.pdbx_description
1 polymer ?
#
loop_
_entity_poly.entity_id
_entity_poly.type
_entity_poly.pdbx_seq_one_letter_code
_entity_poly.pdbx_strand_id
1 'polypeptide(L)'
;MFSQTGKALARSGELLIDLTTTLSLYGGSLSATGACIRNCGDCLAQAAASCRFKTAIELVIDELREGADCLKEGGDKLGSAVKESEVDGDAVLMNKIQNMIGPIKNAALHLEETGASILRKESVNEVGQQLILCGGALEALAVAVGELDPSSAEGQLSSQRMVYASQQMILAGKELRGEKKEAGKGKSWIKG
;
A
#
# COMPACT_ATOMS: atom_id res chain seq x y z
N MET A 1 -9.36 -12.70 4.11
CA MET A 1 -7.93 -12.43 3.87
C MET A 1 -7.76 -11.04 3.27
N PHE A 2 -8.21 -10.81 2.03
CA PHE A 2 -8.07 -9.52 1.33
C PHE A 2 -8.76 -8.30 2.01
N SER A 3 -9.88 -8.49 2.71
CA SER A 3 -10.51 -7.40 3.49
C SER A 3 -9.66 -6.93 4.69
N GLN A 4 -8.86 -7.83 5.29
CA GLN A 4 -7.92 -7.45 6.36
C GLN A 4 -6.67 -6.77 5.80
N THR A 5 -6.27 -7.13 4.56
CA THR A 5 -5.24 -6.43 3.80
C THR A 5 -5.59 -4.95 3.62
N GLY A 6 -6.78 -4.66 3.07
CA GLY A 6 -7.22 -3.29 2.84
C GLY A 6 -7.28 -2.48 4.14
N LYS A 7 -7.87 -3.03 5.21
CA LYS A 7 -7.92 -2.38 6.54
C LYS A 7 -6.54 -2.10 7.13
N ALA A 8 -5.59 -3.03 6.97
CA ALA A 8 -4.23 -2.83 7.45
C ALA A 8 -3.51 -1.72 6.67
N LEU A 9 -3.66 -1.68 5.34
CA LEU A 9 -3.12 -0.61 4.52
C LEU A 9 -3.77 0.75 4.85
N ALA A 10 -5.10 0.76 5.04
CA ALA A 10 -5.83 1.96 5.44
C ALA A 10 -5.28 2.54 6.74
N ARG A 11 -5.11 1.66 7.74
CA ARG A 11 -4.54 2.04 9.04
C ARG A 11 -3.08 2.50 8.94
N SER A 12 -2.29 1.94 8.02
CA SER A 12 -0.93 2.43 7.75
C SER A 12 -0.94 3.88 7.25
N GLY A 13 -1.84 4.21 6.31
CA GLY A 13 -2.02 5.58 5.83
C GLY A 13 -2.38 6.56 6.94
N GLU A 14 -3.31 6.18 7.83
CA GLU A 14 -3.67 6.97 9.03
C GLU A 14 -2.47 7.21 9.94
N LEU A 15 -1.69 6.18 10.24
CA LEU A 15 -0.50 6.31 11.08
C LEU A 15 0.60 7.15 10.43
N LEU A 16 0.69 7.16 9.09
CA LEU A 16 1.60 8.06 8.38
C LEU A 16 1.13 9.52 8.51
N ILE A 17 -0.17 9.78 8.45
CA ILE A 17 -0.73 11.12 8.74
C ILE A 17 -0.38 11.53 10.18
N ASP A 18 -0.57 10.63 11.15
CA ASP A 18 -0.23 10.90 12.55
C ASP A 18 1.27 11.22 12.71
N LEU A 19 2.15 10.43 12.06
CA LEU A 19 3.59 10.70 12.01
C LEU A 19 3.90 12.10 11.48
N THR A 20 3.18 12.59 10.46
CA THR A 20 3.42 13.94 9.94
C THR A 20 3.15 15.04 10.97
N THR A 21 2.29 14.78 11.96
CA THR A 21 2.09 15.70 13.09
C THR A 21 3.31 15.74 13.98
N THR A 22 3.90 14.59 14.30
CA THR A 22 5.13 14.48 15.10
C THR A 22 6.32 15.14 14.40
N LEU A 23 6.38 15.05 13.06
CA LEU A 23 7.40 15.69 12.25
C LEU A 23 7.15 17.19 12.01
N SER A 24 6.05 17.77 12.52
CA SER A 24 5.63 19.15 12.24
C SER A 24 5.39 19.45 10.75
N LEU A 25 4.96 18.44 9.99
CA LEU A 25 4.65 18.48 8.55
C LEU A 25 3.15 18.29 8.27
N TYR A 26 2.30 18.32 9.29
CA TYR A 26 0.87 18.07 9.15
C TYR A 26 0.23 19.07 8.18
N GLY A 27 -0.64 18.56 7.29
CA GLY A 27 -1.26 19.37 6.23
C GLY A 27 -0.37 19.58 5.00
N GLY A 28 0.90 19.17 5.05
CA GLY A 28 1.81 19.15 3.91
C GLY A 28 1.62 17.95 2.99
N SER A 29 2.41 17.89 1.92
CA SER A 29 2.23 16.89 0.86
C SER A 29 2.47 15.45 1.34
N LEU A 30 3.37 15.23 2.31
CA LEU A 30 3.58 13.91 2.92
C LEU A 30 2.34 13.41 3.67
N SER A 31 1.64 14.31 4.36
CA SER A 31 0.39 14.00 5.06
C SER A 31 -0.70 13.56 4.07
N ALA A 32 -0.78 14.28 2.95
CA ALA A 32 -1.71 13.95 1.88
C ALA A 32 -1.35 12.62 1.16
N THR A 33 -0.06 12.25 1.06
CA THR A 33 0.32 10.89 0.64
C THR A 33 -0.23 9.83 1.60
N GLY A 34 -0.19 10.07 2.92
CA GLY A 34 -0.82 9.19 3.91
C GLY A 34 -2.32 9.01 3.67
N ALA A 35 -3.03 10.09 3.31
CA ALA A 35 -4.45 10.03 2.96
C ALA A 35 -4.71 9.21 1.69
N CYS A 36 -3.86 9.34 0.67
CA CYS A 36 -3.91 8.52 -0.55
C CYS A 36 -3.72 7.03 -0.25
N ILE A 37 -2.75 6.67 0.59
CA ILE A 37 -2.53 5.28 1.04
C ILE A 37 -3.75 4.77 1.81
N ARG A 38 -4.33 5.61 2.67
CA ARG A 38 -5.56 5.26 3.41
C ARG A 38 -6.70 4.90 2.46
N ASN A 39 -6.97 5.78 1.49
CA ASN A 39 -8.03 5.59 0.50
C ASN A 39 -7.80 4.32 -0.34
N CYS A 40 -6.55 4.05 -0.76
CA CYS A 40 -6.23 2.79 -1.42
C CYS A 40 -6.59 1.57 -0.56
N GLY A 41 -6.28 1.62 0.74
CA GLY A 41 -6.66 0.57 1.68
C GLY A 41 -8.18 0.36 1.76
N ASP A 42 -8.96 1.45 1.77
CA ASP A 42 -10.42 1.40 1.77
C ASP A 42 -10.96 0.75 0.47
N CYS A 43 -10.43 1.12 -0.70
CA CYS A 43 -10.78 0.50 -1.99
C CYS A 43 -10.46 -1.00 -2.00
N LEU A 44 -9.28 -1.41 -1.50
CA LEU A 44 -8.93 -2.84 -1.40
C LEU A 44 -9.88 -3.61 -0.48
N ALA A 45 -10.31 -2.99 0.63
CA ALA A 45 -11.27 -3.61 1.53
C ALA A 45 -12.65 -3.77 0.87
N GLN A 46 -13.05 -2.80 0.05
CA GLN A 46 -14.30 -2.79 -0.69
C GLN A 46 -14.28 -3.81 -1.85
N ALA A 47 -13.20 -3.87 -2.64
CA ALA A 47 -12.97 -4.92 -3.64
C ALA A 47 -13.14 -6.32 -3.02
N ALA A 48 -12.52 -6.54 -1.85
CA ALA A 48 -12.63 -7.81 -1.13
C ALA A 48 -14.06 -8.14 -0.66
N ALA A 49 -14.84 -7.13 -0.28
CA ALA A 49 -16.24 -7.30 0.09
C ALA A 49 -17.09 -7.67 -1.14
N SER A 50 -16.81 -7.05 -2.29
CA SER A 50 -17.47 -7.29 -3.57
C SER A 50 -17.27 -8.71 -4.11
N CYS A 51 -16.12 -9.35 -3.85
CA CYS A 51 -15.85 -10.74 -4.25
C CYS A 51 -16.88 -11.78 -3.75
N ARG A 52 -17.72 -11.43 -2.77
CA ARG A 52 -18.78 -12.32 -2.25
C ARG A 52 -20.00 -12.42 -3.17
N PHE A 53 -20.15 -11.49 -4.12
CA PHE A 53 -21.28 -11.43 -5.02
C PHE A 53 -20.86 -11.93 -6.40
N LYS A 54 -21.52 -12.99 -6.89
CA LYS A 54 -21.17 -13.68 -8.15
C LYS A 54 -21.20 -12.77 -9.39
N THR A 55 -21.84 -11.61 -9.32
CA THR A 55 -22.01 -10.65 -10.41
C THR A 55 -21.21 -9.36 -10.22
N ALA A 56 -20.41 -9.23 -9.14
CA ALA A 56 -19.73 -7.98 -8.78
C ALA A 56 -18.28 -7.89 -9.30
N ILE A 57 -17.95 -8.59 -10.39
CA ILE A 57 -16.59 -8.53 -10.96
C ILE A 57 -16.22 -7.12 -11.41
N GLU A 58 -17.18 -6.37 -11.95
CA GLU A 58 -16.99 -4.97 -12.35
C GLU A 58 -16.62 -4.10 -11.14
N LEU A 59 -17.32 -4.28 -10.01
CA LEU A 59 -16.99 -3.59 -8.75
C LEU A 59 -15.58 -3.95 -8.25
N VAL A 60 -15.16 -5.21 -8.38
CA VAL A 60 -13.79 -5.59 -8.00
C VAL A 60 -12.76 -4.86 -8.88
N ILE A 61 -12.98 -4.79 -10.19
CA ILE A 61 -12.08 -4.12 -11.12
C ILE A 61 -12.02 -2.62 -10.82
N ASP A 62 -13.17 -1.97 -10.66
CA ASP A 62 -13.25 -0.53 -10.43
C ASP A 62 -12.53 -0.14 -9.15
N GLU A 63 -12.76 -0.86 -8.05
CA GLU A 63 -12.10 -0.60 -6.76
C GLU A 63 -10.59 -0.85 -6.80
N LEU A 64 -10.11 -1.85 -7.55
CA LEU A 64 -8.66 -2.05 -7.74
C LEU A 64 -8.04 -0.88 -8.50
N ARG A 65 -8.71 -0.37 -9.54
CA ARG A 65 -8.23 0.75 -10.34
C ARG A 65 -8.29 2.07 -9.57
N GLU A 66 -9.35 2.31 -8.82
CA GLU A 66 -9.46 3.49 -7.95
C GLU A 66 -8.41 3.47 -6.83
N GLY A 67 -8.14 2.30 -6.25
CA GLY A 67 -7.03 2.13 -5.30
C GLY A 67 -5.67 2.43 -5.94
N ALA A 68 -5.46 2.03 -7.19
CA ALA A 68 -4.24 2.35 -7.93
C ALA A 68 -4.09 3.85 -8.20
N ASP A 69 -5.18 4.52 -8.62
CA ASP A 69 -5.20 5.96 -8.82
C ASP A 69 -4.89 6.72 -7.53
N CYS A 70 -5.40 6.25 -6.38
CA CYS A 70 -5.03 6.79 -5.07
C CYS A 70 -3.51 6.71 -4.83
N LEU A 71 -2.89 5.55 -5.06
CA LEU A 71 -1.43 5.40 -4.87
C LEU A 71 -0.62 6.25 -5.86
N LYS A 72 -1.08 6.37 -7.11
CA LYS A 72 -0.47 7.22 -8.12
C LYS A 72 -0.48 8.69 -7.70
N GLU A 73 -1.63 9.18 -7.25
CA GLU A 73 -1.75 10.53 -6.69
C GLU A 73 -0.84 10.71 -5.48
N GLY A 74 -0.79 9.72 -4.57
CA GLY A 74 0.11 9.72 -3.42
C GLY A 74 1.58 9.83 -3.81
N GLY A 75 1.99 9.17 -4.91
CA GLY A 75 3.33 9.27 -5.46
C GLY A 75 3.67 10.63 -6.06
N ASP A 76 2.69 11.32 -6.65
CA ASP A 76 2.88 12.69 -7.15
C ASP A 76 2.95 13.71 -6.00
N LYS A 77 2.19 13.47 -4.91
CA LYS A 77 2.31 14.25 -3.68
C LYS A 77 3.66 14.08 -3.00
N LEU A 78 4.26 12.88 -3.00
CA LEU A 78 5.64 12.71 -2.51
C LEU A 78 6.63 13.58 -3.29
N GLY A 79 6.46 13.74 -4.60
CA GLY A 79 7.29 14.66 -5.39
C GLY A 79 7.14 16.13 -4.96
N SER A 80 5.98 16.51 -4.44
CA SER A 80 5.77 17.83 -3.83
C SER A 80 6.37 17.91 -2.42
N ALA A 81 6.26 16.84 -1.63
CA ALA A 81 6.86 16.74 -0.29
C ALA A 81 8.40 16.82 -0.34
N VAL A 82 9.03 16.25 -1.35
CA VAL A 82 10.48 16.40 -1.61
C VAL A 82 10.85 17.88 -1.78
N LYS A 83 10.07 18.63 -2.57
CA LYS A 83 10.29 20.07 -2.78
C LYS A 83 10.04 20.90 -1.53
N GLU A 84 9.04 20.53 -0.72
CA GLU A 84 8.78 21.14 0.58
C GLU A 84 10.01 20.98 1.49
N SER A 85 10.53 19.76 1.64
CA SER A 85 11.75 19.51 2.44
C SER A 85 13.00 20.19 1.88
N GLU A 86 13.11 20.33 0.55
CA GLU A 86 14.21 21.08 -0.08
C GLU A 86 14.17 22.57 0.30
N VAL A 87 12.99 23.20 0.24
CA VAL A 87 12.80 24.61 0.64
C VAL A 87 13.10 24.83 2.12
N ASP A 88 12.74 23.86 2.97
CA ASP A 88 13.02 23.89 4.40
C ASP A 88 14.48 23.55 4.75
N GLY A 89 15.29 23.14 3.78
CA GLY A 89 16.70 22.79 3.96
C GLY A 89 16.95 21.45 4.66
N ASP A 90 15.93 20.60 4.79
CA ASP A 90 16.05 19.27 5.42
C ASP A 90 16.41 18.21 4.37
N ALA A 91 17.69 18.17 4.01
CA ALA A 91 18.21 17.20 3.05
C ALA A 91 18.07 15.74 3.51
N VAL A 92 18.00 15.48 4.82
CA VAL A 92 17.87 14.12 5.35
C VAL A 92 16.45 13.62 5.12
N LEU A 93 15.46 14.40 5.52
CA LEU A 93 14.05 14.09 5.29
C LEU A 93 13.73 14.03 3.80
N MET A 94 14.23 14.99 3.01
CA MET A 94 14.07 15.01 1.56
C MET A 94 14.48 13.67 0.92
N ASN A 95 15.68 13.16 1.25
CA ASN A 95 16.16 11.89 0.72
C ASN A 95 15.29 10.69 1.16
N LYS A 96 14.81 10.69 2.40
CA LYS A 96 13.91 9.64 2.90
C LYS A 96 12.57 9.64 2.16
N ILE A 97 11.97 10.81 1.94
CA ILE A 97 10.72 10.97 1.18
C ILE A 97 10.93 10.56 -0.29
N GLN A 98 12.06 10.94 -0.89
CA GLN A 98 12.41 10.57 -2.26
C GLN A 98 12.44 9.04 -2.46
N ASN A 99 12.93 8.30 -1.46
CA ASN A 99 12.98 6.83 -1.48
C ASN A 99 11.59 6.17 -1.48
N MET A 100 10.52 6.87 -1.09
CA MET A 100 9.15 6.36 -1.12
C MET A 100 8.53 6.41 -2.54
N ILE A 101 9.02 7.27 -3.44
CA ILE A 101 8.39 7.56 -4.73
C ILE A 101 8.37 6.34 -5.65
N GLY A 102 9.51 5.66 -5.82
CA GLY A 102 9.60 4.47 -6.66
C GLY A 102 8.65 3.36 -6.19
N PRO A 103 8.72 2.93 -4.92
CA PRO A 103 7.85 1.91 -4.36
C PRO A 103 6.35 2.20 -4.51
N ILE A 104 5.88 3.41 -4.17
CA ILE A 104 4.44 3.72 -4.26
C ILE A 104 3.94 3.72 -5.71
N LYS A 105 4.75 4.22 -6.66
CA LYS A 105 4.39 4.22 -8.09
C LYS A 105 4.38 2.80 -8.67
N ASN A 106 5.30 1.94 -8.24
CA ASN A 106 5.29 0.52 -8.62
C ASN A 106 4.08 -0.22 -8.02
N ALA A 107 3.73 0.08 -6.78
CA ALA A 107 2.53 -0.49 -6.15
C ALA A 107 1.26 -0.07 -6.91
N ALA A 108 1.15 1.23 -7.28
CA ALA A 108 0.06 1.74 -8.11
C ALA A 108 -0.03 1.00 -9.45
N LEU A 109 1.09 0.91 -10.19
CA LEU A 109 1.17 0.25 -11.49
C LEU A 109 0.67 -1.20 -11.42
N HIS A 110 1.16 -1.99 -10.47
CA HIS A 110 0.80 -3.40 -10.37
C HIS A 110 -0.63 -3.61 -9.85
N LEU A 111 -1.14 -2.68 -9.05
CA LEU A 111 -2.54 -2.72 -8.61
C LEU A 111 -3.49 -2.40 -9.77
N GLU A 112 -3.16 -1.40 -10.60
CA GLU A 112 -3.90 -1.08 -11.83
C GLU A 112 -3.88 -2.28 -12.78
N GLU A 113 -2.70 -2.87 -13.00
CA GLU A 113 -2.53 -4.02 -13.88
C GLU A 113 -3.29 -5.24 -13.36
N THR A 114 -3.40 -5.43 -12.04
CA THR A 114 -4.26 -6.48 -11.47
C THR A 114 -5.71 -6.31 -11.91
N GLY A 115 -6.27 -5.09 -11.81
CA GLY A 115 -7.61 -4.79 -12.29
C GLY A 115 -7.75 -4.94 -13.81
N ALA A 116 -6.74 -4.48 -14.57
CA ALA A 116 -6.71 -4.60 -16.02
C ALA A 116 -6.66 -6.06 -16.50
N SER A 117 -5.84 -6.92 -15.88
CA SER A 117 -5.77 -8.35 -16.19
C SER A 117 -7.11 -9.04 -15.98
N ILE A 118 -7.84 -8.71 -14.91
CA ILE A 118 -9.18 -9.24 -14.66
C ILE A 118 -10.14 -8.78 -15.78
N LEU A 119 -10.12 -7.49 -16.12
CA LEU A 119 -10.96 -6.91 -17.18
C LEU A 119 -10.68 -7.54 -18.55
N ARG A 120 -9.41 -7.77 -18.88
CA ARG A 120 -8.96 -8.40 -20.13
C ARG A 120 -9.14 -9.93 -20.14
N LYS A 121 -9.62 -10.53 -19.05
CA LYS A 121 -9.81 -11.98 -18.87
C LYS A 121 -8.50 -12.76 -19.08
N GLU A 122 -7.41 -12.19 -18.59
CA GLU A 122 -6.13 -12.88 -18.59
C GLU A 122 -6.14 -14.07 -17.63
N SER A 123 -5.10 -14.90 -17.72
CA SER A 123 -5.00 -16.07 -16.87
C SER A 123 -4.95 -15.69 -15.38
N VAL A 124 -5.51 -16.53 -14.51
CA VAL A 124 -5.41 -16.35 -13.05
C VAL A 124 -3.96 -16.28 -12.55
N ASN A 125 -3.04 -16.91 -13.30
CA ASN A 125 -1.61 -16.82 -13.02
C ASN A 125 -1.07 -15.40 -13.21
N GLU A 126 -1.54 -14.68 -14.24
CA GLU A 126 -1.12 -13.30 -14.52
C GLU A 126 -1.66 -12.35 -13.44
N VAL A 127 -2.95 -12.45 -13.12
CA VAL A 127 -3.55 -11.70 -12.00
C VAL A 127 -2.79 -11.95 -10.69
N GLY A 128 -2.44 -13.22 -10.43
CA GLY A 128 -1.66 -13.59 -9.26
C GLY A 128 -0.23 -13.02 -9.27
N GLN A 129 0.42 -12.95 -10.43
CA GLN A 129 1.73 -12.34 -10.57
C GLN A 129 1.70 -10.83 -10.28
N GLN A 130 0.69 -10.11 -10.79
CA GLN A 130 0.54 -8.66 -10.52
C GLN A 130 0.30 -8.38 -9.04
N LEU A 131 -0.50 -9.21 -8.34
CA LEU A 131 -0.67 -9.09 -6.89
C LEU A 131 0.63 -9.31 -6.10
N ILE A 132 1.47 -10.27 -6.52
CA ILE A 132 2.78 -10.50 -5.88
C ILE A 132 3.68 -9.27 -6.06
N LEU A 133 3.74 -8.72 -7.28
CA LEU A 133 4.55 -7.53 -7.58
C LEU A 133 4.06 -6.30 -6.83
N CYS A 134 2.74 -6.08 -6.76
CA CYS A 134 2.13 -5.04 -5.95
C CYS A 134 2.50 -5.18 -4.46
N GLY A 135 2.41 -6.40 -3.92
CA GLY A 135 2.80 -6.68 -2.55
C GLY A 135 4.29 -6.40 -2.30
N GLY A 136 5.18 -6.82 -3.20
CA GLY A 136 6.62 -6.53 -3.08
C GLY A 136 6.92 -5.02 -3.10
N ALA A 137 6.22 -4.26 -3.95
CA ALA A 137 6.34 -2.81 -3.98
C ALA A 137 5.84 -2.14 -2.68
N LEU A 138 4.74 -2.63 -2.10
CA LEU A 138 4.27 -2.17 -0.78
C LEU A 138 5.23 -2.55 0.35
N GLU A 139 5.94 -3.67 0.26
CA GLU A 139 6.97 -4.03 1.25
C GLU A 139 8.13 -3.04 1.21
N ALA A 140 8.61 -2.68 0.01
CA ALA A 140 9.63 -1.66 -0.16
C ALA A 140 9.15 -0.28 0.32
N LEU A 141 7.89 0.08 0.07
CA LEU A 141 7.31 1.33 0.60
C LEU A 141 7.24 1.31 2.12
N ALA A 142 6.90 0.18 2.72
CA ALA A 142 6.83 0.04 4.17
C ALA A 142 8.19 0.25 4.83
N VAL A 143 9.27 -0.25 4.22
CA VAL A 143 10.65 0.01 4.68
C VAL A 143 10.92 1.51 4.66
N ALA A 144 10.67 2.19 3.54
CA ALA A 144 10.89 3.63 3.41
C ALA A 144 10.06 4.45 4.41
N VAL A 145 8.80 4.06 4.68
CA VAL A 145 7.97 4.70 5.72
C VAL A 145 8.58 4.56 7.11
N GLY A 146 9.10 3.37 7.46
CA GLY A 146 9.76 3.15 8.75
C GLY A 146 11.06 3.95 8.91
N GLU A 147 11.70 4.32 7.80
CA GLU A 147 12.93 5.12 7.79
C GLU A 147 12.68 6.62 7.94
N LEU A 148 11.46 7.13 7.70
CA LEU A 148 11.10 8.55 7.87
C LEU A 148 11.52 9.05 9.26
N ASP A 149 11.08 8.32 10.29
CA ASP A 149 11.55 8.49 11.67
C ASP A 149 11.61 7.12 12.37
N PRO A 150 12.81 6.50 12.45
CA PRO A 150 12.98 5.20 13.10
C PRO A 150 12.66 5.20 14.59
N SER A 151 12.58 6.36 15.23
CA SER A 151 12.26 6.49 16.66
C SER A 151 10.76 6.66 16.93
N SER A 152 9.97 7.00 15.91
CA SER A 152 8.52 7.18 16.04
C SER A 152 7.79 5.83 16.12
N ALA A 153 6.91 5.72 17.13
CA ALA A 153 6.02 4.58 17.25
C ALA A 153 5.00 4.52 16.09
N GLU A 154 4.51 5.68 15.63
CA GLU A 154 3.59 5.81 14.51
C GLU A 154 4.23 5.36 13.20
N GLY A 155 5.46 5.80 12.92
CA GLY A 155 6.23 5.38 11.74
C GLY A 155 6.50 3.88 11.72
N GLN A 156 6.94 3.32 12.85
CA GLN A 156 7.15 1.88 12.99
C GLN A 156 5.86 1.08 12.82
N LEU A 157 4.76 1.51 13.44
CA LEU A 157 3.48 0.81 13.33
C LEU A 157 2.89 0.95 11.93
N SER A 158 3.03 2.11 11.28
CA SER A 158 2.62 2.30 9.89
C SER A 158 3.34 1.32 8.98
N SER A 159 4.67 1.24 9.09
CA SER A 159 5.51 0.28 8.36
C SER A 159 5.04 -1.16 8.59
N GLN A 160 4.85 -1.59 9.85
CA GLN A 160 4.40 -2.95 10.18
C GLN A 160 3.03 -3.29 9.58
N ARG A 161 2.09 -2.35 9.59
CA ARG A 161 0.75 -2.55 9.01
C ARG A 161 0.82 -2.68 7.49
N MET A 162 1.66 -1.90 6.84
CA MET A 162 1.89 -2.00 5.41
C MET A 162 2.61 -3.30 5.02
N VAL A 163 3.60 -3.76 5.80
CA VAL A 163 4.24 -5.08 5.62
C VAL A 163 3.20 -6.19 5.73
N TYR A 164 2.31 -6.15 6.72
CA TYR A 164 1.24 -7.13 6.83
C TYR A 164 0.35 -7.13 5.58
N ALA A 165 -0.08 -5.96 5.10
CA ALA A 165 -0.88 -5.86 3.89
C ALA A 165 -0.14 -6.45 2.67
N SER A 166 1.12 -6.06 2.47
CA SER A 166 2.00 -6.61 1.45
C SER A 166 2.04 -8.14 1.46
N GLN A 167 2.34 -8.73 2.63
CA GLN A 167 2.44 -10.18 2.78
C GLN A 167 1.12 -10.88 2.44
N GLN A 168 -0.02 -10.31 2.85
CA GLN A 168 -1.33 -10.87 2.49
C GLN A 168 -1.61 -10.77 0.97
N MET A 169 -1.18 -9.71 0.29
CA MET A 169 -1.28 -9.61 -1.18
C MET A 169 -0.41 -10.63 -1.88
N ILE A 170 0.85 -10.79 -1.43
CA ILE A 170 1.78 -11.80 -1.97
C ILE A 170 1.19 -13.20 -1.79
N LEU A 171 0.68 -13.52 -0.61
CA LEU A 171 0.06 -14.83 -0.33
C LEU A 171 -1.17 -15.07 -1.21
N ALA A 172 -2.02 -14.06 -1.42
CA ALA A 172 -3.17 -14.16 -2.31
C ALA A 172 -2.73 -14.39 -3.78
N GLY A 173 -1.71 -13.67 -4.24
CA GLY A 173 -1.18 -13.86 -5.59
C GLY A 173 -0.56 -15.24 -5.81
N LYS A 174 0.18 -15.76 -4.81
CA LYS A 174 0.70 -17.13 -4.82
C LYS A 174 -0.41 -18.17 -4.86
N GLU A 175 -1.49 -17.96 -4.10
CA GLU A 175 -2.65 -18.85 -4.10
C GLU A 175 -3.34 -18.90 -5.47
N LEU A 176 -3.49 -17.75 -6.15
CA LEU A 176 -4.03 -17.69 -7.52
C LEU A 176 -3.16 -18.42 -8.55
N ARG A 177 -1.83 -18.46 -8.33
CA ARG A 177 -0.87 -19.18 -9.17
C ARG A 177 -0.79 -20.69 -8.86
N GLY A 178 -1.56 -21.17 -7.89
CA GLY A 178 -1.52 -22.57 -7.45
C GLY A 178 -0.27 -22.94 -6.65
N GLU A 179 0.50 -21.95 -6.17
CA GLU A 179 1.64 -22.19 -5.28
C GLU A 179 1.10 -22.63 -3.90
N LYS A 180 1.49 -23.82 -3.43
CA LYS A 180 1.05 -24.33 -2.12
C LYS A 180 1.57 -23.42 -1.01
N LYS A 181 0.71 -23.09 -0.04
CA LYS A 181 1.15 -22.52 1.24
C LYS A 181 2.17 -23.46 1.87
N GLU A 182 3.41 -23.02 1.99
CA GLU A 182 4.26 -23.59 3.03
C GLU A 182 3.54 -23.35 4.36
N ALA A 183 3.34 -24.41 5.14
CA ALA A 183 2.73 -24.30 6.45
C ALA A 183 3.64 -23.44 7.34
N GLY A 184 3.38 -22.14 7.38
CA GLY A 184 4.12 -21.20 8.21
C GLY A 184 3.95 -21.59 9.67
N LYS A 185 5.06 -21.93 10.34
CA LYS A 185 5.12 -22.08 11.80
C LYS A 185 4.60 -20.78 12.42
N GLY A 186 3.43 -20.84 13.03
CA GLY A 186 2.74 -19.69 13.58
C GLY A 186 3.63 -18.91 14.54
N LYS A 187 4.06 -17.72 14.14
CA LYS A 187 4.38 -16.66 15.10
C LYS A 187 3.11 -15.84 15.24
N SER A 188 2.46 -16.02 16.39
CA SER A 188 1.36 -15.19 16.87
C SER A 188 1.85 -13.74 16.91
N TRP A 189 1.35 -12.91 16.00
CA TRP A 189 1.52 -11.48 16.05
C TRP A 189 0.13 -10.86 16.23
N ILE A 190 0.07 -9.87 17.11
CA ILE A 190 -1.11 -9.18 17.67
C ILE A 190 -1.56 -9.76 19.04
N LYS A 191 -0.97 -9.23 20.10
CA LYS A 191 -1.74 -8.91 21.33
C LYS A 191 -2.24 -7.47 21.18
N GLY A 192 -3.41 -7.23 21.75
CA GLY A 192 -4.28 -6.04 21.62
C GLY A 192 -3.58 -4.70 21.71
#